data_AF-A0A4Y7SKD2-F1
#
_entry.id   AF-A0A4Y7SKD2-F1
#
_cell.length_a   1.000
_cell.length_b   1.000
_cell.length_c   1.000
_cell.angle_alpha   90.00
_cell.angle_beta   90.00
_cell.angle_gamma   90.00
#
_symmetry.space_group_name_H-M   'P 1'
#
loop_
_entity.id
_entity.type
_entity.pdbx_description
1 polymer ?
#
loop_
_entity_poly.entity_id
_entity_poly.type
_entity_poly.pdbx_seq_one_letter_code
_entity_poly.pdbx_strand_id
1 'polypeptide(L)'
;FARSLLVTEKVFRLVHQDRSGIYVTPLFNIHKDASLFVQFVVGLTSPNEETLGLDTSVQWKIGETSGKKVSGTITLEETNEKAGTSTNKTYDLDMDDAPFVRPGIRGRGTVGWNAIDPASGERVIIEDAWRTDVRESECDFLLAAKGIPGVVEILGYQDNCAQTANYRPPGFKSKEYRNRFKLRTVMKKYGLPIWFFQSRLQLLHAFLDVLIGHRELFERGILHRDISILNILLGPAEASEGHRGALIDLEMAAYVEDCKSVLPADPHTGTRFYQSISVVRCLPISPSPPQDYMDDLESFFYV
;
A
#
# COMPACT_ATOMS: atom_id res chain seq x y z
N PHE A 1 2.84 -13.84 1.40
CA PHE A 1 1.75 -14.78 1.82
C PHE A 1 2.32 -15.75 2.85
N ALA A 2 1.51 -16.59 3.49
CA ALA A 2 1.98 -17.63 4.41
C ALA A 2 1.47 -19.00 3.95
N ARG A 3 2.32 -20.02 4.02
CA ARG A 3 1.93 -21.42 3.80
C ARG A 3 2.22 -22.23 5.06
N SER A 4 1.30 -23.09 5.45
CA SER A 4 1.45 -23.96 6.61
C SER A 4 1.01 -25.37 6.26
N LEU A 5 1.77 -26.37 6.70
CA LEU A 5 1.42 -27.77 6.57
C LEU A 5 0.76 -28.24 7.87
N LEU A 6 -0.50 -28.62 7.79
CA LEU A 6 -1.17 -29.31 8.89
C LEU A 6 -0.90 -30.81 8.74
N VAL A 7 -0.35 -31.45 9.78
CA VAL A 7 0.00 -32.88 9.79
C VAL A 7 -0.56 -33.54 11.03
N THR A 8 -1.11 -34.74 10.89
CA THR A 8 -1.49 -35.66 11.97
C THR A 8 -0.85 -37.03 11.73
N GLU A 9 -1.13 -37.99 12.61
CA GLU A 9 -0.70 -39.39 12.43
C GLU A 9 -1.14 -40.02 11.10
N LYS A 10 -2.25 -39.55 10.50
CA LYS A 10 -2.88 -40.21 9.34
C LYS A 10 -3.03 -39.31 8.13
N VAL A 11 -3.10 -38.00 8.32
CA VAL A 11 -3.46 -37.07 7.25
C VAL A 11 -2.63 -35.80 7.25
N PHE A 12 -2.54 -35.17 6.09
CA PHE A 12 -1.91 -33.86 5.94
C PHE A 12 -2.69 -32.97 4.95
N ARG A 13 -2.51 -31.65 5.04
CA ARG A 13 -3.02 -30.66 4.06
C ARG A 13 -2.22 -29.37 4.11
N LEU A 14 -2.18 -28.67 2.99
CA LEU A 14 -1.58 -27.34 2.88
C LEU A 14 -2.63 -26.26 3.11
N VAL A 15 -2.33 -25.33 4.01
CA VAL A 15 -3.06 -24.08 4.20
C VAL A 15 -2.24 -22.95 3.59
N HIS A 16 -2.82 -22.24 2.64
CA HIS A 16 -2.22 -21.06 2.02
C HIS A 16 -3.04 -19.82 2.37
N GLN A 17 -2.39 -18.77 2.85
CA GLN A 17 -2.99 -17.49 3.19
C GLN A 17 -2.29 -16.38 2.41
N ASP A 18 -3.02 -15.69 1.55
CA ASP A 18 -2.52 -14.55 0.80
C ASP A 18 -3.44 -13.33 1.00
N ARG A 19 -3.17 -12.26 0.27
CA ARG A 19 -3.96 -11.02 0.32
C ARG A 19 -5.38 -11.19 -0.21
N SER A 20 -5.66 -12.27 -0.93
CA SER A 20 -6.96 -12.64 -1.47
C SER A 20 -7.73 -13.61 -0.58
N GLY A 21 -7.14 -14.05 0.53
CA GLY A 21 -7.76 -14.86 1.57
C GLY A 21 -7.10 -16.23 1.70
N ILE A 22 -7.88 -17.20 2.14
CA ILE A 22 -7.37 -18.54 2.42
C ILE A 22 -7.67 -19.47 1.25
N TYR A 23 -6.69 -20.27 0.86
CA TYR A 23 -6.86 -21.47 0.05
C TYR A 23 -6.43 -22.68 0.88
N VAL A 24 -7.25 -23.73 0.88
CA VAL A 24 -6.88 -24.94 1.59
C VAL A 24 -7.10 -26.16 0.72
N THR A 25 -6.10 -27.03 0.69
CA THR A 25 -6.18 -28.30 -0.04
C THR A 25 -7.12 -29.28 0.67
N PRO A 26 -7.58 -30.34 -0.02
CA PRO A 26 -8.16 -31.50 0.63
C PRO A 26 -7.22 -32.11 1.68
N LEU A 27 -7.78 -32.99 2.51
CA LEU A 27 -6.99 -33.87 3.37
C LEU A 27 -6.47 -35.05 2.54
N PHE A 28 -5.17 -35.28 2.60
CA PHE A 28 -4.49 -36.42 1.98
C PHE A 28 -4.09 -37.42 3.07
N ASN A 29 -4.00 -38.71 2.74
CA ASN A 29 -3.58 -39.73 3.72
C ASN A 29 -2.07 -39.94 3.62
N ILE A 30 -1.34 -39.76 4.72
CA ILE A 30 0.12 -39.79 4.71
C ILE A 30 0.70 -41.14 4.24
N HIS A 31 0.01 -42.25 4.55
CA HIS A 31 0.47 -43.59 4.19
C HIS A 31 0.11 -43.99 2.75
N LYS A 32 -0.92 -43.35 2.16
CA LYS A 32 -1.30 -43.58 0.76
C LYS A 32 -0.60 -42.61 -0.20
N ASP A 33 -0.44 -41.37 0.23
CA ASP A 33 0.05 -40.24 -0.57
C ASP A 33 1.45 -39.79 -0.10
N ALA A 34 2.30 -40.73 0.35
CA ALA A 34 3.60 -40.43 0.97
C ALA A 34 4.52 -39.56 0.08
N SER A 35 4.51 -39.80 -1.24
CA SER A 35 5.27 -38.99 -2.20
C SER A 35 4.80 -37.53 -2.19
N LEU A 36 3.48 -37.30 -2.15
CA LEU A 36 2.91 -35.95 -2.09
C LEU A 36 3.22 -35.26 -0.76
N PHE A 37 3.24 -36.00 0.35
CA PHE A 37 3.68 -35.48 1.64
C PHE A 37 5.12 -34.96 1.57
N VAL A 38 6.04 -35.76 1.03
CA VAL A 38 7.44 -35.34 0.84
C VAL A 38 7.55 -34.11 -0.06
N GLN A 39 6.77 -34.05 -1.15
CA GLN A 39 6.73 -32.87 -2.03
C GLN A 39 6.29 -31.62 -1.28
N PHE A 40 5.29 -31.71 -0.39
CA PHE A 40 4.84 -30.56 0.41
C PHE A 40 5.90 -30.11 1.40
N VAL A 41 6.58 -31.06 2.08
CA VAL A 41 7.69 -30.74 2.99
C VAL A 41 8.82 -30.04 2.23
N VAL A 42 9.30 -30.65 1.14
CA VAL A 42 10.40 -30.10 0.33
C VAL A 42 10.04 -28.72 -0.23
N GLY A 43 8.80 -28.53 -0.72
CA GLY A 43 8.34 -27.23 -1.22
C GLY A 43 8.31 -26.14 -0.15
N LEU A 44 7.98 -26.49 1.10
CA LEU A 44 7.95 -25.55 2.24
C LEU A 44 9.31 -25.32 2.88
N THR A 45 10.28 -26.20 2.64
CA THR A 45 11.68 -26.06 3.09
C THR A 45 12.62 -25.71 1.94
N SER A 46 12.09 -25.19 0.83
CA SER A 46 12.89 -24.81 -0.33
C SER A 46 13.88 -23.69 0.05
N PRO A 47 15.16 -23.78 -0.34
CA PRO A 47 16.10 -22.67 -0.16
C PRO A 47 15.84 -21.53 -1.15
N ASN A 48 15.00 -21.76 -2.15
CA ASN A 48 14.63 -20.74 -3.13
C ASN A 48 13.52 -19.83 -2.57
N GLU A 49 13.88 -18.57 -2.33
CA GLU A 49 13.02 -17.55 -1.73
C GLU A 49 11.72 -17.33 -2.52
N GLU A 50 11.79 -17.29 -3.85
CA GLU A 50 10.65 -17.14 -4.73
C GLU A 50 9.65 -18.30 -4.58
N THR A 51 10.16 -19.54 -4.47
CA THR A 51 9.36 -20.74 -4.24
C THR A 51 8.63 -20.66 -2.90
N LEU A 52 9.29 -20.14 -1.86
CA LEU A 52 8.69 -19.88 -0.55
C LEU A 52 7.68 -18.72 -0.57
N GLY A 53 7.73 -17.87 -1.58
CA GLY A 53 6.86 -16.69 -1.69
C GLY A 53 7.41 -15.41 -1.11
N LEU A 54 8.71 -15.37 -0.88
CA LEU A 54 9.40 -14.17 -0.46
C LEU A 54 9.54 -13.24 -1.66
N ASP A 55 9.52 -11.94 -1.37
CA ASP A 55 9.76 -10.93 -2.37
C ASP A 55 11.27 -10.81 -2.62
N THR A 56 11.74 -11.36 -3.73
CA THR A 56 13.17 -11.41 -4.08
C THR A 56 13.76 -10.04 -4.41
N SER A 57 12.93 -9.02 -4.59
CA SER A 57 13.42 -7.65 -4.76
C SER A 57 13.85 -6.99 -3.44
N VAL A 58 13.47 -7.58 -2.30
CA VAL A 58 13.88 -7.13 -0.96
C VAL A 58 14.96 -8.06 -0.45
N GLN A 59 16.19 -7.58 -0.41
CA GLN A 59 17.35 -8.39 -0.04
C GLN A 59 17.94 -7.92 1.29
N TRP A 60 18.44 -8.88 2.09
CA TRP A 60 18.98 -8.61 3.42
C TRP A 60 20.41 -9.12 3.53
N LYS A 61 21.28 -8.31 4.13
CA LYS A 61 22.59 -8.78 4.61
C LYS A 61 22.45 -9.20 6.06
N ILE A 62 22.85 -10.44 6.35
CA ILE A 62 22.87 -10.98 7.72
C ILE A 62 24.30 -10.88 8.26
N GLY A 63 24.45 -10.31 9.46
CA GLY A 63 25.73 -10.25 10.14
C GLY A 63 26.16 -11.64 10.59
N GLU A 64 27.32 -12.11 10.12
CA GLU A 64 27.83 -13.47 10.37
C GLU A 64 27.91 -13.80 11.87
N THR A 65 28.31 -12.84 12.69
CA THR A 65 28.47 -13.01 14.14
C THR A 65 27.16 -12.84 14.91
N SER A 66 26.25 -11.98 14.44
CA SER A 66 25.03 -11.64 15.16
C SER A 66 23.82 -12.51 14.76
N GLY A 67 23.85 -13.07 13.55
CA GLY A 67 22.68 -13.72 12.93
C GLY A 67 21.52 -12.76 12.65
N LYS A 68 21.75 -11.44 12.75
CA LYS A 68 20.71 -10.41 12.58
C LYS A 68 20.87 -9.70 11.25
N LYS A 69 19.77 -9.13 10.75
CA LYS A 69 19.78 -8.20 9.60
C LYS A 69 20.62 -6.98 9.96
N VAL A 70 21.67 -6.71 9.16
CA VAL A 70 22.58 -5.56 9.36
C VAL A 70 22.44 -4.50 8.27
N SER A 71 21.94 -4.88 7.09
CA SER A 71 21.51 -3.96 6.04
C SER A 71 20.47 -4.64 5.17
N GLY A 72 19.76 -3.87 4.36
CA GLY A 72 18.88 -4.40 3.34
C GLY A 72 18.70 -3.44 2.19
N THR A 73 18.22 -3.94 1.07
CA THR A 73 17.98 -3.16 -0.15
C THR A 73 16.63 -3.53 -0.74
N ILE A 74 16.00 -2.57 -1.41
CA ILE A 74 14.83 -2.83 -2.25
C ILE A 74 15.13 -2.37 -3.67
N THR A 75 14.94 -3.27 -4.63
CA THR A 75 15.07 -2.98 -6.05
C THR A 75 13.69 -2.85 -6.68
N LEU A 76 13.52 -1.81 -7.50
CA LEU A 76 12.36 -1.61 -8.35
C LEU A 76 12.79 -1.72 -9.80
N GLU A 77 11.92 -2.32 -10.61
CA GLU A 77 12.01 -2.22 -12.07
C GLU A 77 11.13 -1.05 -12.51
N GLU A 78 11.76 0.11 -12.73
CA GLU A 78 11.06 1.32 -13.18
C GLU A 78 10.88 1.25 -14.69
N THR A 79 9.62 1.16 -15.13
CA THR A 79 9.26 1.15 -16.55
C THR A 79 9.08 2.58 -17.04
N ASN A 80 9.89 2.99 -18.01
CA ASN A 80 9.65 4.19 -18.78
C ASN A 80 8.73 3.85 -19.96
N GLU A 81 7.42 4.04 -19.78
CA GLU A 81 6.41 3.72 -20.79
C GLU A 81 6.63 4.46 -22.12
N LYS A 82 7.14 5.70 -22.09
CA LYS A 82 7.40 6.49 -23.29
C LYS A 82 8.59 5.95 -24.10
N ALA A 83 9.58 5.40 -23.41
CA ALA A 83 10.79 4.84 -24.03
C ALA A 83 10.70 3.32 -24.25
N GLY A 84 9.69 2.64 -23.68
CA GLY A 84 9.57 1.18 -23.72
C GLY A 84 10.75 0.46 -23.06
N THR A 85 11.42 1.11 -22.10
CA THR A 85 12.61 0.58 -21.42
C THR A 85 12.32 0.43 -19.94
N SER A 86 12.83 -0.65 -19.34
CA SER A 86 12.83 -0.85 -17.90
C SER A 86 14.24 -0.69 -17.36
N THR A 87 14.38 0.04 -16.25
CA THR A 87 15.65 0.20 -15.53
C THR A 87 15.49 -0.20 -14.09
N ASN A 88 16.45 -0.96 -13.57
CA ASN A 88 16.46 -1.33 -12.17
C ASN A 88 17.04 -0.18 -11.34
N LYS A 89 16.29 0.27 -10.34
CA LYS A 89 16.74 1.23 -9.34
C LYS A 89 16.70 0.59 -7.96
N THR A 90 17.80 0.69 -7.22
CA THR A 90 17.96 0.06 -5.91
C THR A 90 18.11 1.13 -4.83
N TYR A 91 17.39 0.95 -3.73
CA TYR A 91 17.38 1.83 -2.57
C TYR A 91 17.92 1.08 -1.35
N ASP A 92 18.65 1.78 -0.50
CA ASP A 92 19.18 1.23 0.75
C ASP A 92 18.12 1.39 1.85
N LEU A 93 17.75 0.30 2.51
CA LEU A 93 16.80 0.35 3.63
C LEU A 93 17.42 1.06 4.83
N ASP A 94 16.65 1.99 5.40
CA ASP A 94 17.00 2.67 6.64
C ASP A 94 16.79 1.69 7.81
N MET A 95 17.90 1.14 8.31
CA MET A 95 17.87 0.13 9.37
C MET A 95 17.55 0.72 10.76
N ASP A 96 17.63 2.04 10.91
CA ASP A 96 17.32 2.75 12.16
C ASP A 96 15.81 3.03 12.30
N ASP A 97 15.07 2.99 11.19
CA ASP A 97 13.64 3.30 11.15
C ASP A 97 12.83 2.10 10.63
N ALA A 98 12.15 1.41 11.55
CA ALA A 98 11.41 0.20 11.24
C ALA A 98 10.30 0.45 10.19
N PRO A 99 10.06 -0.51 9.28
CA PRO A 99 8.96 -0.37 8.33
C PRO A 99 7.62 -0.31 9.07
N PHE A 100 6.70 0.54 8.60
CA PHE A 100 5.34 0.50 9.08
C PHE A 100 4.58 -0.62 8.37
N VAL A 101 3.80 -1.39 9.12
CA VAL A 101 3.07 -2.55 8.59
C VAL A 101 1.62 -2.49 9.06
N ARG A 102 0.67 -2.42 8.11
CA ARG A 102 -0.74 -2.58 8.45
C ARG A 102 -1.05 -4.07 8.67
N PRO A 103 -1.65 -4.47 9.83
CA PRO A 103 -1.74 -5.87 10.24
C PRO A 103 -2.74 -6.73 9.46
N GLY A 104 -3.49 -6.15 8.51
CA GLY A 104 -4.52 -6.87 7.76
C GLY A 104 -3.92 -8.03 6.95
N ILE A 105 -4.37 -9.26 7.21
CA ILE A 105 -3.92 -10.47 6.48
C ILE A 105 -4.45 -10.44 5.03
N ARG A 106 -5.77 -10.22 4.89
CA ARG A 106 -6.46 -10.04 3.61
C ARG A 106 -6.66 -8.56 3.32
N GLY A 107 -6.68 -8.19 2.05
CA GLY A 107 -6.90 -6.80 1.63
C GLY A 107 -5.61 -6.15 1.16
N ARG A 108 -5.46 -4.88 1.50
CA ARG A 108 -4.39 -3.98 1.04
C ARG A 108 -3.03 -4.38 1.59
N GLY A 109 -2.99 -4.63 2.90
CA GLY A 109 -1.79 -5.14 3.56
C GLY A 109 -0.56 -4.26 3.35
N THR A 110 -0.77 -2.94 3.46
CA THR A 110 0.23 -1.90 3.22
C THR A 110 1.47 -2.08 4.08
N VAL A 111 2.63 -2.01 3.44
CA VAL A 111 3.94 -1.96 4.10
C VAL A 111 4.70 -0.78 3.54
N GLY A 112 5.13 0.14 4.40
CA GLY A 112 6.05 1.19 3.98
C GLY A 112 7.43 0.97 4.56
N TRP A 113 8.40 0.99 3.66
CA TRP A 113 9.82 0.80 3.95
C TRP A 113 10.51 2.16 3.94
N ASN A 114 11.15 2.51 5.04
CA ASN A 114 12.05 3.65 5.07
C ASN A 114 13.31 3.30 4.29
N ALA A 115 13.70 4.16 3.36
CA ALA A 115 14.89 3.93 2.53
C ALA A 115 15.59 5.23 2.16
N ILE A 116 16.79 5.09 1.60
CA ILE A 116 17.63 6.17 1.10
C ILE A 116 17.96 5.85 -0.35
N ASP A 117 17.81 6.84 -1.23
CA ASP A 117 18.33 6.76 -2.58
C ASP A 117 19.86 6.93 -2.54
N PRO A 118 20.66 5.90 -2.87
CA PRO A 118 22.12 5.99 -2.78
C PRO A 118 22.72 6.99 -3.78
N ALA A 119 22.00 7.36 -4.85
CA ALA A 119 22.48 8.30 -5.85
C ALA A 119 22.33 9.76 -5.42
N SER A 120 21.22 10.11 -4.76
CA SER A 120 20.93 11.49 -4.32
C SER A 120 21.16 11.71 -2.83
N GLY A 121 21.18 10.66 -2.01
CA GLY A 121 21.15 10.73 -0.56
C GLY A 121 19.77 11.12 0.01
N GLU A 122 18.74 11.21 -0.82
CA GLU A 122 17.39 11.60 -0.40
C GLU A 122 16.70 10.45 0.34
N ARG A 123 15.98 10.78 1.42
CA ARG A 123 15.16 9.81 2.13
C ARG A 123 13.83 9.62 1.41
N VAL A 124 13.43 8.37 1.27
CA VAL A 124 12.20 7.97 0.58
C VAL A 124 11.39 6.99 1.42
N ILE A 125 10.11 6.90 1.11
CA ILE A 125 9.22 5.83 1.56
C ILE A 125 8.91 4.96 0.35
N ILE A 126 9.20 3.67 0.45
CA ILE A 126 8.78 2.69 -0.55
C ILE A 126 7.54 2.01 0.01
N GLU A 127 6.41 2.16 -0.65
CA GLU A 127 5.14 1.58 -0.20
C GLU A 127 4.75 0.38 -1.07
N ASP A 128 4.45 -0.74 -0.41
CA ASP A 128 3.88 -1.95 -1.00
C ASP A 128 2.40 -2.07 -0.61
N ALA A 129 1.50 -2.07 -1.59
CA ALA A 129 0.05 -2.23 -1.37
C ALA A 129 -0.57 -3.24 -2.36
N TRP A 130 -1.73 -3.79 -2.00
CA TRP A 130 -2.44 -4.80 -2.79
C TRP A 130 -3.86 -4.38 -3.16
N ARG A 131 -4.08 -4.13 -4.45
CA ARG A 131 -5.39 -3.76 -5.00
C ARG A 131 -6.07 -4.92 -5.72
N THR A 132 -7.39 -4.85 -5.83
CA THR A 132 -8.15 -5.72 -6.76
C THR A 132 -8.12 -5.11 -8.16
N ASP A 133 -8.41 -5.90 -9.19
CA ASP A 133 -8.59 -5.45 -10.58
C ASP A 133 -9.69 -4.39 -10.77
N VAL A 134 -10.72 -4.40 -9.92
CA VAL A 134 -11.84 -3.44 -10.01
C VAL A 134 -11.51 -2.01 -9.55
N ARG A 135 -10.33 -1.79 -8.95
CA ARG A 135 -9.91 -0.46 -8.48
C ARG A 135 -8.82 0.07 -9.39
N GLU A 136 -8.91 1.37 -9.67
CA GLU A 136 -7.82 2.11 -10.29
C GLU A 136 -6.57 2.06 -9.41
N SER A 137 -5.42 2.23 -10.06
CA SER A 137 -4.15 2.13 -9.37
C SER A 137 -3.86 3.44 -8.66
N GLU A 138 -3.40 3.37 -7.41
CA GLU A 138 -2.98 4.57 -6.68
C GLU A 138 -1.87 5.33 -7.44
N CYS A 139 -1.02 4.62 -8.19
CA CYS A 139 0.02 5.27 -9.01
C CYS A 139 -0.57 6.24 -10.04
N ASP A 140 -1.77 6.00 -10.56
CA ASP A 140 -2.40 6.89 -11.54
C ASP A 140 -2.74 8.24 -10.88
N PHE A 141 -3.29 8.20 -9.67
CA PHE A 141 -3.59 9.40 -8.88
C PHE A 141 -2.31 10.11 -8.42
N LEU A 142 -1.29 9.38 -7.97
CA LEU A 142 -0.01 9.95 -7.57
C LEU A 142 0.72 10.62 -8.74
N LEU A 143 0.70 10.02 -9.93
CA LEU A 143 1.27 10.60 -11.15
C LEU A 143 0.50 11.86 -11.57
N ALA A 144 -0.83 11.84 -11.50
CA ALA A 144 -1.67 13.00 -11.78
C ALA A 144 -1.50 14.12 -10.73
N ALA A 145 -1.18 13.78 -9.48
CA ALA A 145 -0.86 14.70 -8.39
C ALA A 145 0.56 15.28 -8.45
N LYS A 146 1.43 14.75 -9.33
CA LYS A 146 2.84 15.15 -9.37
C LYS A 146 2.99 16.66 -9.55
N GLY A 147 3.84 17.24 -8.70
CA GLY A 147 4.16 18.66 -8.70
C GLY A 147 3.13 19.57 -8.02
N ILE A 148 2.09 19.02 -7.38
CA ILE A 148 1.17 19.81 -6.55
C ILE A 148 1.82 20.09 -5.18
N PRO A 149 2.05 21.37 -4.80
CA PRO A 149 2.48 21.70 -3.45
C PRO A 149 1.45 21.24 -2.41
N GLY A 150 1.91 20.78 -1.25
CA GLY A 150 1.03 20.25 -0.20
C GLY A 150 0.56 18.80 -0.41
N VAL A 151 0.98 18.12 -1.49
CA VAL A 151 0.68 16.70 -1.76
C VAL A 151 1.99 15.91 -1.89
N VAL A 152 1.94 14.63 -1.53
CA VAL A 152 3.08 13.70 -1.62
C VAL A 152 3.66 13.63 -3.04
N GLU A 153 4.98 13.68 -3.14
CA GLU A 153 5.68 13.54 -4.41
C GLU A 153 6.05 12.08 -4.69
N ILE A 154 5.54 11.56 -5.83
CA ILE A 154 5.96 10.27 -6.38
C ILE A 154 7.27 10.40 -7.16
N LEU A 155 8.22 9.54 -6.81
CA LEU A 155 9.57 9.50 -7.38
C LEU A 155 9.75 8.34 -8.36
N GLY A 156 9.06 7.22 -8.11
CA GLY A 156 9.11 6.03 -8.95
C GLY A 156 7.99 5.07 -8.58
N TYR A 157 7.74 4.07 -9.42
CA TYR A 157 6.78 3.01 -9.13
C TYR A 157 7.07 1.78 -9.98
N GLN A 158 6.52 0.66 -9.53
CA GLN A 158 6.42 -0.58 -10.28
C GLN A 158 5.02 -1.13 -10.01
N ASP A 159 4.13 -1.06 -11.00
CA ASP A 159 2.81 -1.70 -10.88
C ASP A 159 2.91 -3.20 -11.23
N ASN A 160 1.97 -3.97 -10.69
CA ASN A 160 1.87 -5.42 -10.93
C ASN A 160 3.14 -6.22 -10.57
N CYS A 161 3.85 -5.85 -9.50
CA CYS A 161 5.06 -6.57 -9.04
C CYS A 161 4.80 -8.07 -8.80
N ALA A 162 3.58 -8.39 -8.37
CA ALA A 162 3.11 -9.74 -8.13
C ALA A 162 1.58 -9.78 -8.22
N GLN A 163 1.01 -10.96 -8.44
CA GLN A 163 -0.42 -11.18 -8.32
C GLN A 163 -0.74 -12.47 -7.56
N THR A 164 -1.81 -12.45 -6.76
CA THR A 164 -2.18 -13.60 -5.91
C THR A 164 -2.54 -14.85 -6.71
N ALA A 165 -3.03 -14.69 -7.95
CA ALA A 165 -3.34 -15.81 -8.83
C ALA A 165 -2.11 -16.70 -9.09
N ASN A 166 -0.90 -16.13 -9.12
CA ASN A 166 0.34 -16.87 -9.34
C ASN A 166 0.65 -17.86 -8.21
N TYR A 167 0.05 -17.67 -7.03
CA TYR A 167 0.26 -18.52 -5.86
C TYR A 167 -0.85 -19.54 -5.64
N ARG A 168 -1.81 -19.62 -6.58
CA ARG A 168 -2.96 -20.52 -6.52
C ARG A 168 -2.96 -21.51 -7.69
N PRO A 169 -3.67 -22.65 -7.56
CA PRO A 169 -3.81 -23.58 -8.67
C PRO A 169 -4.41 -22.89 -9.91
N PRO A 170 -3.97 -23.24 -11.13
CA PRO A 170 -4.54 -22.71 -12.36
C PRO A 170 -6.07 -22.89 -12.39
N GLY A 171 -6.80 -21.82 -12.68
CA GLY A 171 -8.26 -21.84 -12.73
C GLY A 171 -8.95 -21.93 -11.37
N PHE A 172 -8.25 -21.71 -10.25
CA PHE A 172 -8.88 -21.64 -8.93
C PHE A 172 -10.00 -20.58 -8.91
N LYS A 173 -11.21 -21.02 -8.58
CA LYS A 173 -12.39 -20.16 -8.43
C LYS A 173 -13.03 -20.42 -7.07
N SER A 174 -13.26 -19.34 -6.32
CA SER A 174 -14.08 -19.33 -5.12
C SER A 174 -14.92 -18.06 -5.15
N LYS A 175 -16.16 -18.11 -4.64
CA LYS A 175 -17.01 -16.91 -4.53
C LYS A 175 -16.36 -15.79 -3.71
N GLU A 176 -15.49 -16.16 -2.77
CA GLU A 176 -14.79 -15.21 -1.89
C GLU A 176 -13.44 -14.77 -2.44
N TYR A 177 -12.94 -15.44 -3.48
CA TYR A 177 -11.65 -15.11 -4.07
C TYR A 177 -11.79 -13.94 -5.03
N ARG A 178 -10.94 -12.93 -4.85
CA ARG A 178 -10.70 -11.87 -5.82
C ARG A 178 -9.20 -11.78 -6.04
N ASN A 179 -8.75 -11.80 -7.28
CA ASN A 179 -7.32 -11.64 -7.56
C ASN A 179 -6.87 -10.26 -7.07
N ARG A 180 -5.64 -10.18 -6.57
CA ARG A 180 -5.01 -8.93 -6.17
C ARG A 180 -3.65 -8.78 -6.80
N PHE A 181 -3.32 -7.53 -7.11
CA PHE A 181 -2.09 -7.11 -7.73
C PHE A 181 -1.32 -6.25 -6.74
N LYS A 182 -0.02 -6.50 -6.64
CA LYS A 182 0.90 -5.72 -5.80
C LYS A 182 1.35 -4.50 -6.60
N LEU A 183 1.19 -3.33 -6.00
CA LEU A 183 1.79 -2.08 -6.44
C LEU A 183 2.94 -1.75 -5.48
N ARG A 184 4.05 -1.28 -6.05
CA ARG A 184 5.12 -0.64 -5.29
C ARG A 184 5.30 0.80 -5.76
N THR A 185 5.22 1.76 -4.85
CA THR A 185 5.50 3.17 -5.12
C THR A 185 6.70 3.65 -4.31
N VAL A 186 7.47 4.58 -4.87
CA VAL A 186 8.54 5.30 -4.17
C VAL A 186 8.09 6.74 -4.06
N MET A 187 8.01 7.23 -2.84
CA MET A 187 7.57 8.58 -2.54
C MET A 187 8.63 9.29 -1.71
N LYS A 188 8.67 10.61 -1.83
CA LYS A 188 9.50 11.43 -0.95
C LYS A 188 9.13 11.20 0.51
N LYS A 189 10.12 11.05 1.39
CA LYS A 189 9.87 10.94 2.84
C LYS A 189 9.64 12.33 3.43
N TYR A 190 8.46 12.53 4.02
CA TYR A 190 8.12 13.73 4.79
C TYR A 190 8.39 13.52 6.29
N GLY A 191 8.09 14.52 7.10
CA GLY A 191 8.23 14.48 8.55
C GLY A 191 7.18 13.61 9.23
N LEU A 192 7.07 13.81 10.55
CA LEU A 192 6.13 13.08 11.38
C LEU A 192 4.67 13.45 11.05
N PRO A 193 3.70 12.60 11.42
CA PRO A 193 2.29 12.95 11.31
C PRO A 193 1.95 14.27 11.98
N ILE A 194 0.93 14.97 11.45
CA ILE A 194 0.62 16.36 11.80
C ILE A 194 0.43 16.57 13.31
N TRP A 195 -0.06 15.58 14.05
CA TRP A 195 -0.26 15.66 15.50
C TRP A 195 1.03 15.74 16.34
N PHE A 196 2.21 15.55 15.72
CA PHE A 196 3.52 15.79 16.34
C PHE A 196 4.00 17.25 16.19
N PHE A 197 3.11 18.18 15.82
CA PHE A 197 3.44 19.60 15.72
C PHE A 197 4.06 20.14 17.02
N GLN A 198 5.07 21.00 16.87
CA GLN A 198 5.80 21.63 17.96
C GLN A 198 5.25 23.02 18.31
N SER A 199 4.44 23.61 17.43
CA SER A 199 3.77 24.87 17.69
C SER A 199 2.45 24.97 16.93
N ARG A 200 1.54 25.82 17.42
CA ARG A 200 0.28 26.13 16.72
C ARG A 200 0.52 26.68 15.32
N LEU A 201 1.59 27.46 15.15
CA LEU A 201 1.93 28.03 13.84
C LEU A 201 2.39 26.95 12.86
N GLN A 202 3.18 25.97 13.32
CA GLN A 202 3.56 24.83 12.49
C GLN A 202 2.34 24.03 12.03
N LEU A 203 1.41 23.75 12.95
CA LEU A 203 0.15 23.09 12.63
C LEU A 203 -0.62 23.85 11.55
N LEU A 204 -0.85 25.16 11.75
CA LEU A 204 -1.61 25.98 10.81
C LEU A 204 -0.95 26.09 9.43
N HIS A 205 0.39 26.22 9.38
CA HIS A 205 1.11 26.24 8.11
C HIS A 205 1.05 24.91 7.36
N ALA A 206 1.25 23.79 8.06
CA ALA A 206 1.15 22.47 7.44
C ALA A 206 -0.25 22.19 6.93
N PHE A 207 -1.26 22.52 7.73
CA PHE A 207 -2.66 22.35 7.37
C PHE A 207 -3.08 23.24 6.19
N LEU A 208 -2.60 24.49 6.14
CA LEU A 208 -2.84 25.40 5.01
C LEU A 208 -2.27 24.84 3.71
N ASP A 209 -1.01 24.36 3.72
CA ASP A 209 -0.38 23.79 2.52
C ASP A 209 -1.17 22.57 2.01
N VAL A 210 -1.64 21.72 2.93
CA VAL A 210 -2.45 20.54 2.62
C VAL A 210 -3.83 20.90 2.05
N LEU A 211 -4.50 21.92 2.58
CA LEU A 211 -5.78 22.42 2.04
C LEU A 211 -5.62 22.98 0.62
N ILE A 212 -4.53 23.70 0.37
CA ILE A 212 -4.22 24.20 -0.98
C ILE A 212 -3.94 23.02 -1.92
N GLY A 213 -3.14 22.05 -1.48
CA GLY A 213 -2.86 20.84 -2.25
C GLY A 213 -4.11 20.01 -2.55
N HIS A 214 -5.04 19.89 -1.60
CA HIS A 214 -6.35 19.25 -1.81
C HIS A 214 -7.19 19.99 -2.85
N ARG A 215 -7.23 21.33 -2.80
CA ARG A 215 -7.93 22.12 -3.82
C ARG A 215 -7.34 21.87 -5.21
N GLU A 216 -6.01 21.85 -5.34
CA GLU A 216 -5.35 21.57 -6.61
C GLU A 216 -5.59 20.14 -7.11
N LEU A 217 -5.66 19.14 -6.22
CA LEU A 217 -6.09 17.78 -6.59
C LEU A 217 -7.49 17.80 -7.19
N PHE A 218 -8.43 18.49 -6.53
CA PHE A 218 -9.80 18.59 -6.99
C PHE A 218 -9.90 19.33 -8.34
N GLU A 219 -9.11 20.38 -8.56
CA GLU A 219 -9.01 21.08 -9.85
C GLU A 219 -8.44 20.19 -10.96
N ARG A 220 -7.65 19.17 -10.63
CA ARG A 220 -7.21 18.10 -11.56
C ARG A 220 -8.21 16.94 -11.68
N GLY A 221 -9.39 17.08 -11.08
CA GLY A 221 -10.46 16.10 -11.14
C GLY A 221 -10.28 14.92 -10.20
N ILE A 222 -9.53 15.06 -9.11
CA ILE A 222 -9.25 13.99 -8.14
C ILE A 222 -9.85 14.36 -6.79
N LEU A 223 -10.66 13.46 -6.22
CA LEU A 223 -11.16 13.55 -4.86
C LEU A 223 -10.38 12.59 -3.95
N HIS A 224 -9.98 13.02 -2.75
CA HIS A 224 -9.12 12.23 -1.86
C HIS A 224 -9.89 11.13 -1.13
N ARG A 225 -11.06 11.46 -0.57
CA ARG A 225 -12.03 10.55 0.08
C ARG A 225 -11.59 9.85 1.36
N ASP A 226 -10.32 9.97 1.76
CA ASP A 226 -9.81 9.49 3.05
C ASP A 226 -8.97 10.57 3.77
N ILE A 227 -9.47 11.80 3.84
CA ILE A 227 -8.83 12.84 4.64
C ILE A 227 -8.93 12.44 6.11
N SER A 228 -7.78 12.37 6.79
CA SER A 228 -7.70 12.09 8.21
C SER A 228 -6.41 12.63 8.78
N ILE A 229 -6.34 12.73 10.11
CA ILE A 229 -5.10 13.15 10.78
C ILE A 229 -3.92 12.23 10.43
N LEU A 230 -4.19 10.95 10.10
CA LEU A 230 -3.22 9.91 9.71
C LEU A 230 -2.57 10.14 8.34
N ASN A 231 -3.24 10.91 7.49
CA ASN A 231 -2.85 11.12 6.10
C ASN A 231 -2.25 12.51 5.87
N ILE A 232 -1.95 13.24 6.94
CA ILE A 232 -1.30 14.54 6.87
C ILE A 232 0.03 14.50 7.63
N LEU A 233 1.12 14.76 6.91
CA LEU A 233 2.47 14.79 7.45
C LEU A 233 2.99 16.22 7.53
N LEU A 234 3.86 16.47 8.51
CA LEU A 234 4.64 17.70 8.61
C LEU A 234 5.73 17.71 7.53
N GLY A 235 5.98 18.88 6.98
CA GLY A 235 7.13 19.13 6.11
C GLY A 235 8.45 19.15 6.89
N PRO A 236 9.60 19.23 6.17
CA PRO A 236 10.89 19.48 6.78
C PRO A 236 10.91 20.76 7.64
N ALA A 237 11.85 20.84 8.59
CA ALA A 237 12.08 22.06 9.33
C ALA A 237 12.47 23.21 8.38
N GLU A 238 11.91 24.40 8.61
CA GLU A 238 12.13 25.60 7.76
C GLU A 238 11.72 25.42 6.29
N ALA A 239 10.80 24.50 5.98
CA ALA A 239 10.26 24.36 4.63
C ALA A 239 9.56 25.64 4.15
N SER A 240 9.73 25.96 2.87
CA SER A 240 9.02 27.07 2.24
C SER A 240 7.53 26.80 2.13
N GLU A 241 6.75 27.86 1.88
CA GLU A 241 5.33 27.75 1.54
C GLU A 241 5.07 26.71 0.45
N GLY A 242 4.02 25.89 0.64
CA GLY A 242 3.70 24.74 -0.20
C GLY A 242 4.41 23.43 0.19
N HIS A 243 5.37 23.46 1.11
CA HIS A 243 6.14 22.28 1.52
C HIS A 243 6.18 22.05 3.05
N ARG A 244 5.38 22.79 3.82
CA ARG A 244 5.31 22.71 5.30
C ARG A 244 4.36 21.62 5.78
N GLY A 245 3.50 21.13 4.90
CA GLY A 245 2.66 19.95 5.11
C GLY A 245 2.54 19.14 3.82
N ALA A 246 2.21 17.87 3.94
CA ALA A 246 1.96 17.01 2.80
C ALA A 246 0.78 16.06 3.06
N LEU A 247 -0.15 16.02 2.11
CA LEU A 247 -1.22 15.06 2.02
C LEU A 247 -0.72 13.77 1.37
N ILE A 248 -0.96 12.62 2.01
CA ILE A 248 -0.52 11.29 1.58
C ILE A 248 -1.72 10.34 1.44
N ASP A 249 -1.49 9.11 0.94
CA ASP A 249 -2.48 8.01 0.85
C ASP A 249 -3.65 8.33 -0.11
N LEU A 250 -3.37 8.21 -1.42
CA LEU A 250 -4.37 8.39 -2.49
C LEU A 250 -5.04 7.06 -2.87
N GLU A 251 -4.90 6.01 -2.06
CA GLU A 251 -5.43 4.68 -2.36
C GLU A 251 -6.97 4.65 -2.41
N MET A 252 -7.62 5.59 -1.72
CA MET A 252 -9.08 5.74 -1.72
C MET A 252 -9.58 6.82 -2.69
N ALA A 253 -8.66 7.48 -3.41
CA ALA A 253 -9.00 8.54 -4.33
C ALA A 253 -9.90 8.04 -5.47
N ALA A 254 -10.59 9.00 -6.10
CA ALA A 254 -11.40 8.73 -7.28
C ALA A 254 -11.41 9.95 -8.19
N TYR A 255 -11.53 9.70 -9.49
CA TYR A 255 -11.85 10.76 -10.43
C TYR A 255 -13.25 11.33 -10.18
N VAL A 256 -13.43 12.60 -10.55
CA VAL A 256 -14.70 13.31 -10.45
C VAL A 256 -15.25 13.67 -11.82
N GLU A 257 -16.58 13.57 -11.94
CA GLU A 257 -17.38 14.12 -13.04
C GLU A 257 -18.46 15.00 -12.42
N ASP A 258 -18.69 16.20 -12.98
CA ASP A 258 -19.63 17.19 -12.42
C ASP A 258 -19.44 17.43 -10.91
N CYS A 259 -18.19 17.58 -10.48
CA CYS A 259 -17.75 17.79 -9.10
C CYS A 259 -18.01 16.62 -8.13
N LYS A 260 -18.41 15.44 -8.62
CA LYS A 260 -18.75 14.26 -7.80
C LYS A 260 -17.91 13.07 -8.18
N SER A 261 -17.59 12.22 -7.20
CA SER A 261 -16.93 10.95 -7.45
C SER A 261 -17.71 10.10 -8.44
N VAL A 262 -17.01 9.47 -9.38
CA VAL A 262 -17.60 8.44 -10.26
C VAL A 262 -17.97 7.15 -9.50
N LEU A 263 -17.54 7.04 -8.24
CA LEU A 263 -17.83 5.91 -7.37
C LEU A 263 -18.93 6.27 -6.36
N PRO A 264 -19.84 5.33 -6.04
CA PRO A 264 -20.76 5.54 -4.92
C PRO A 264 -20.00 5.65 -3.60
N ALA A 265 -20.53 6.42 -2.65
CA ALA A 265 -20.00 6.43 -1.29
C ALA A 265 -20.05 5.03 -0.68
N ASP A 266 -19.00 4.67 0.06
CA ASP A 266 -18.98 3.46 0.87
C ASP A 266 -18.65 3.82 2.32
N PRO A 267 -19.59 3.72 3.26
CA PRO A 267 -19.37 4.06 4.66
C PRO A 267 -18.38 3.12 5.36
N HIS A 268 -18.02 1.99 4.75
CA HIS A 268 -16.99 1.08 5.25
C HIS A 268 -15.58 1.41 4.74
N THR A 269 -15.47 2.42 3.88
CA THR A 269 -14.24 2.85 3.24
C THR A 269 -13.72 4.16 3.86
N GLY A 270 -12.41 4.23 4.08
CA GLY A 270 -11.76 5.39 4.71
C GLY A 270 -11.75 5.34 6.24
N THR A 271 -11.33 6.44 6.85
CA THR A 271 -11.15 6.56 8.30
C THR A 271 -12.44 7.04 8.97
N ARG A 272 -13.17 6.11 9.60
CA ARG A 272 -14.53 6.33 10.11
C ARG A 272 -14.76 7.57 10.96
N PHE A 273 -13.80 7.97 11.78
CA PHE A 273 -13.92 9.17 12.63
C PHE A 273 -13.97 10.49 11.85
N TYR A 274 -13.44 10.50 10.62
CA TYR A 274 -13.34 11.70 9.78
C TYR A 274 -14.36 11.70 8.64
N GLN A 275 -15.11 10.61 8.43
CA GLN A 275 -16.11 10.57 7.36
C GLN A 275 -17.20 11.62 7.57
N SER A 276 -17.61 12.26 6.47
CA SER A 276 -18.73 13.20 6.47
C SER A 276 -20.02 12.56 6.96
N ILE A 277 -20.90 13.36 7.53
CA ILE A 277 -22.21 12.90 7.99
C ILE A 277 -23.04 12.32 6.82
N SER A 278 -22.84 12.84 5.61
CA SER A 278 -23.47 12.36 4.38
C SER A 278 -23.06 10.92 4.07
N VAL A 279 -21.75 10.64 4.11
CA VAL A 279 -21.20 9.29 3.90
C VAL A 279 -21.67 8.33 4.98
N VAL A 280 -21.63 8.71 6.26
CA VAL A 280 -22.06 7.81 7.34
C VAL A 280 -23.55 7.47 7.25
N ARG A 281 -24.38 8.43 6.82
CA ARG A 281 -25.84 8.25 6.73
C ARG A 281 -26.32 7.60 5.42
N CYS A 282 -25.43 7.31 4.47
CA CYS A 282 -25.83 6.72 3.19
C CYS A 282 -26.07 5.20 3.23
N LEU A 283 -25.77 4.53 4.35
CA LEU A 283 -25.99 3.08 4.59
C LEU A 283 -27.36 2.54 4.11
N PRO A 284 -28.52 3.21 4.31
CA PRO A 284 -29.81 2.70 3.86
C PRO A 284 -30.13 3.04 2.40
N ILE A 285 -29.27 3.78 1.68
CA ILE A 285 -29.52 4.29 0.32
C ILE A 285 -28.75 3.44 -0.69
N SER A 286 -29.43 2.94 -1.73
CA SER A 286 -28.84 2.12 -2.79
C SER A 286 -29.30 2.59 -4.20
N PRO A 287 -28.38 3.04 -5.07
CA PRO A 287 -26.96 3.27 -4.79
C PRO A 287 -26.78 4.45 -3.83
N SER A 288 -25.75 4.38 -2.98
CA SER A 288 -25.39 5.49 -2.10
C SER A 288 -25.00 6.72 -2.94
N PRO A 289 -25.36 7.95 -2.51
CA PRO A 289 -24.94 9.16 -3.22
C PRO A 289 -23.40 9.21 -3.32
N PRO A 290 -22.83 9.64 -4.46
CA PRO A 290 -21.39 9.80 -4.59
C PRO A 290 -20.88 10.91 -3.68
N GLN A 291 -19.63 10.78 -3.24
CA GLN A 291 -18.94 11.83 -2.49
C GLN A 291 -18.60 13.01 -3.40
N ASP A 292 -18.53 14.21 -2.84
CA ASP A 292 -17.96 15.40 -3.48
C ASP A 292 -16.91 16.08 -2.59
N TYR A 293 -16.38 17.21 -3.03
CA TYR A 293 -15.34 17.94 -2.29
C TYR A 293 -15.82 18.43 -0.91
N MET A 294 -17.13 18.62 -0.68
CA MET A 294 -17.62 19.01 0.64
C MET A 294 -17.45 17.90 1.66
N ASP A 295 -17.46 16.62 1.24
CA ASP A 295 -17.20 15.50 2.14
C ASP A 295 -15.74 15.50 2.62
N ASP A 296 -14.78 15.80 1.74
CA ASP A 296 -13.38 15.97 2.11
C ASP A 296 -13.18 17.22 2.99
N LEU A 297 -13.88 18.33 2.71
CA LEU A 297 -13.82 19.53 3.56
C LEU A 297 -14.43 19.32 4.94
N GLU A 298 -15.51 18.54 5.07
CA GLU A 298 -16.05 18.13 6.37
C GLU A 298 -15.03 17.25 7.10
N SER A 299 -14.33 16.38 6.38
CA SER A 299 -13.26 15.56 6.95
C SER A 299 -12.11 16.41 7.51
N PHE A 300 -11.70 17.47 6.78
CA PHE A 300 -10.75 18.45 7.28
C PHE A 300 -11.23 19.17 8.54
N PHE A 301 -12.52 19.47 8.66
CA PHE A 301 -13.07 20.10 9.86
C PHE A 301 -12.91 19.22 11.12
N TYR A 302 -12.88 17.89 10.97
CA TYR A 302 -12.68 16.95 12.08
C TYR A 302 -11.20 16.73 12.46
N VAL A 303 -10.25 17.14 11.61
CA VAL A 303 -8.80 17.09 11.88
C VAL A 303 -8.39 18.16 12.87
#